data_AF-A0A7H0FXS5-F1
#
_entry.id   AF-A0A7H0FXS5-F1
#
_cell.length_a   1.000
_cell.length_b   1.000
_cell.length_c   1.000
_cell.angle_alpha   90.00
_cell.angle_beta   90.00
_cell.angle_gamma   90.00
#
_symmetry.space_group_name_H-M   'P 1'
#
loop_
_entity.id
_entity.type
_entity.pdbx_description
1 polymer ?
#
loop_
_entity_poly.entity_id
_entity_poly.type
_entity_poly.pdbx_seq_one_letter_code
_entity_poly.pdbx_strand_id
1 'polypeptide(L)'
;MNRKHIAVLLIALSPLVAQAGTVKSEVEKDLDDARQEIRTEMAQERAKLGSENLTLGDGLHFGKEDQGDAKRRHLPKGEITPRGDLLIDGKAVAIDAGQRRQLLDYRAQVIDIARTGLVAGEKAAMLAIEATDVSLFRLIVGGLSGSLERKVEATVQREIQPMVLQICRRLPQLRDSQQALAASVPEFRPYATLDRDDVENCERDIRKDMAAR
;
A
#
# COMPACT_ATOMS: atom_id res chain seq x y z
N MET A 1 59.92 23.68 53.12
CA MET A 1 60.59 22.37 53.17
C MET A 1 59.54 21.31 53.44
N ASN A 2 59.16 20.48 52.44
CA ASN A 2 58.15 19.39 52.56
C ASN A 2 56.73 19.88 52.97
N ARG A 3 55.58 19.16 52.91
CA ARG A 3 54.97 17.99 52.20
C ARG A 3 53.44 18.09 52.54
N LYS A 4 52.43 17.55 51.84
CA LYS A 4 52.29 16.68 50.66
C LYS A 4 50.82 16.74 50.11
N HIS A 5 50.60 16.26 48.88
CA HIS A 5 49.35 15.68 48.32
C HIS A 5 48.01 16.46 48.31
N ILE A 6 47.67 16.96 47.12
CA ILE A 6 46.27 17.12 46.66
C ILE A 6 45.69 15.72 46.41
N ALA A 7 44.53 15.42 47.00
CA ALA A 7 43.81 14.18 46.74
C ALA A 7 43.00 14.31 45.43
N VAL A 8 43.40 13.55 44.40
CA VAL A 8 42.67 13.46 43.13
C VAL A 8 41.42 12.60 43.36
N LEU A 9 40.24 13.21 43.31
CA LEU A 9 38.98 12.47 43.24
C LEU A 9 38.77 12.01 41.79
N LEU A 10 39.18 10.77 41.50
CA LEU A 10 39.02 10.16 40.18
C LEU A 10 37.54 9.99 39.83
N ILE A 11 37.15 10.59 38.70
CA ILE A 11 35.79 10.53 38.15
C ILE A 11 35.53 9.11 37.63
N ALA A 12 34.83 8.29 38.42
CA ALA A 12 34.33 6.98 38.01
C ALA A 12 32.95 7.09 37.32
N LEU A 13 32.89 7.79 36.18
CA LEU A 13 31.71 7.88 35.31
C LEU A 13 31.97 7.17 33.98
N SER A 14 32.01 5.83 34.01
CA SER A 14 31.99 4.97 32.82
C SER A 14 31.65 3.54 33.24
N PRO A 15 30.39 3.10 33.04
CA PRO A 15 30.18 2.11 31.96
C PRO A 15 28.97 2.39 31.04
N LEU A 16 28.22 3.49 31.23
CA LEU A 16 27.01 3.76 30.41
C LEU A 16 27.28 3.92 28.90
N VAL A 17 28.50 4.29 28.50
CA VAL A 17 28.84 4.48 27.08
C VAL A 17 28.89 3.15 26.30
N ALA A 18 29.27 2.05 26.96
CA ALA A 18 29.37 0.74 26.30
C ALA A 18 28.00 0.15 25.95
N GLN A 19 27.02 0.27 26.85
CA GLN A 19 25.66 -0.25 26.65
C GLN A 19 24.86 0.56 25.61
N ALA A 20 25.18 1.84 25.42
CA ALA A 20 24.56 2.67 24.39
C ALA A 20 24.98 2.27 22.96
N GLY A 21 26.17 1.66 22.80
CA GLY A 21 26.66 1.18 21.51
C GLY A 21 25.96 -0.10 21.04
N THR A 22 25.80 -1.07 21.94
CA THR A 22 25.19 -2.38 21.62
C THR A 22 23.71 -2.27 21.28
N VAL A 23 22.95 -1.50 22.06
CA VAL A 23 21.51 -1.27 21.81
C VAL A 23 21.29 -0.55 20.47
N LYS A 24 22.18 0.36 20.07
CA LYS A 24 22.08 1.04 18.77
C LYS A 24 22.25 0.05 17.61
N SER A 25 23.27 -0.81 17.65
CA SER A 25 23.52 -1.79 16.60
C SER A 25 22.43 -2.87 16.49
N GLU A 26 21.76 -3.19 17.59
CA GLU A 26 20.64 -4.14 17.63
C GLU A 26 19.40 -3.54 16.94
N VAL A 27 19.02 -2.31 17.31
CA VAL A 27 17.88 -1.62 16.68
C VAL A 27 18.15 -1.28 15.20
N GLU A 28 19.38 -0.90 14.83
CA GLU A 28 19.73 -0.69 13.41
C GLU A 28 19.54 -1.98 12.59
N LYS A 29 19.90 -3.13 13.15
CA LYS A 29 19.70 -4.43 12.52
C LYS A 29 18.21 -4.80 12.41
N ASP A 30 17.44 -4.65 13.48
CA ASP A 30 16.01 -4.99 13.48
C ASP A 30 15.23 -4.17 12.43
N LEU A 31 15.58 -2.89 12.24
CA LEU A 31 14.98 -2.05 11.20
C LEU A 31 15.39 -2.48 9.77
N ASP A 32 16.61 -3.00 9.58
CA ASP A 32 17.05 -3.54 8.30
C ASP A 32 16.41 -4.90 7.97
N ASP A 33 16.29 -5.78 8.97
CA ASP A 33 15.58 -7.05 8.85
C ASP A 33 14.10 -6.80 8.50
N ALA A 34 13.43 -5.84 9.17
CA ALA A 34 12.05 -5.44 8.85
C ALA A 34 11.89 -4.85 7.43
N ARG A 35 12.86 -4.04 6.96
CA ARG A 35 12.86 -3.55 5.56
C ARG A 35 12.99 -4.70 4.57
N GLN A 36 13.77 -5.73 4.91
CA GLN A 36 14.00 -6.89 4.05
C GLN A 36 12.80 -7.85 4.03
N GLU A 37 12.12 -8.03 5.16
CA GLU A 37 10.85 -8.75 5.27
C GLU A 37 9.78 -8.12 4.37
N ILE A 38 9.51 -6.81 4.52
CA ILE A 38 8.55 -6.07 3.68
C ILE A 38 8.85 -6.24 2.19
N ARG A 39 10.10 -6.07 1.76
CA ARG A 39 10.48 -6.27 0.34
C ARG A 39 10.19 -7.68 -0.14
N THR A 40 10.44 -8.68 0.69
CA THR A 40 10.26 -10.10 0.37
C THR A 40 8.77 -10.43 0.24
N GLU A 41 7.94 -10.01 1.20
CA GLU A 41 6.49 -10.22 1.14
C GLU A 41 5.86 -9.46 -0.04
N MET A 42 6.20 -8.19 -0.23
CA MET A 42 5.64 -7.39 -1.32
C MET A 42 6.08 -7.89 -2.71
N ALA A 43 7.25 -8.52 -2.83
CA ALA A 43 7.66 -9.23 -4.04
C ALA A 43 6.85 -10.52 -4.28
N GLN A 44 6.56 -11.28 -3.21
CA GLN A 44 5.70 -12.47 -3.30
C GLN A 44 4.26 -12.10 -3.71
N GLU A 45 3.66 -11.08 -3.09
CA GLU A 45 2.31 -10.61 -3.45
C GLU A 45 2.24 -10.14 -4.93
N ARG A 46 3.26 -9.41 -5.41
CA ARG A 46 3.34 -9.03 -6.83
C ARG A 46 3.40 -10.22 -7.78
N ALA A 47 4.02 -11.33 -7.37
CA ALA A 47 4.06 -12.56 -8.16
C ALA A 47 2.68 -13.25 -8.18
N LYS A 48 2.02 -13.36 -7.02
CA LYS A 48 0.68 -13.98 -6.89
C LYS A 48 -0.36 -13.33 -7.78
N LEU A 49 -0.37 -11.99 -7.90
CA LEU A 49 -1.28 -11.24 -8.78
C LEU A 49 -1.31 -11.78 -10.22
N GLY A 50 -0.18 -12.28 -10.73
CA GLY A 50 -0.10 -12.85 -12.08
C GLY A 50 -0.67 -14.26 -12.17
N SER A 51 -0.40 -15.11 -11.17
CA SER A 51 -0.66 -16.55 -11.18
C SER A 51 -2.00 -16.98 -10.58
N GLU A 52 -2.60 -16.18 -9.70
CA GLU A 52 -3.85 -16.53 -9.01
C GLU A 52 -5.09 -15.98 -9.73
N ASN A 53 -6.27 -16.50 -9.39
CA ASN A 53 -7.53 -15.97 -9.91
C ASN A 53 -7.77 -14.53 -9.40
N LEU A 54 -8.31 -13.68 -10.27
CA LEU A 54 -8.71 -12.32 -9.89
C LEU A 54 -10.15 -12.38 -9.37
N THR A 55 -10.34 -12.24 -8.05
CA THR A 55 -11.68 -12.13 -7.45
C THR A 55 -12.37 -10.84 -7.89
N LEU A 56 -13.64 -10.95 -8.25
CA LEU A 56 -14.51 -9.85 -8.65
C LEU A 56 -15.34 -9.38 -7.44
N GLY A 57 -15.57 -8.07 -7.35
CA GLY A 57 -16.37 -7.46 -6.28
C GLY A 57 -15.59 -6.98 -5.05
N ASP A 58 -14.45 -7.61 -4.72
CA ASP A 58 -13.68 -7.27 -3.50
C ASP A 58 -12.49 -6.31 -3.76
N GLY A 59 -12.00 -6.23 -5.01
CA GLY A 59 -10.60 -5.84 -5.26
C GLY A 59 -10.27 -4.34 -5.40
N LEU A 60 -11.24 -3.44 -5.59
CA LEU A 60 -10.96 -2.03 -5.90
C LEU A 60 -11.99 -1.10 -5.22
N HIS A 61 -11.61 -0.52 -4.09
CA HIS A 61 -12.37 0.51 -3.38
C HIS A 61 -11.64 1.85 -3.53
N PHE A 62 -12.27 2.81 -4.23
CA PHE A 62 -11.76 4.18 -4.37
C PHE A 62 -12.77 5.14 -3.76
N GLY A 63 -12.46 5.68 -2.57
CA GLY A 63 -13.34 6.59 -1.86
C GLY A 63 -14.39 5.89 -0.98
N LYS A 64 -15.29 6.74 -0.44
CA LYS A 64 -16.16 6.54 0.73
C LYS A 64 -16.63 5.11 1.03
N GLU A 65 -16.38 4.71 2.28
CA GLU A 65 -17.00 3.55 2.92
C GLU A 65 -18.55 3.65 2.96
N ASP A 66 -19.20 2.50 3.23
CA ASP A 66 -20.60 2.33 3.69
C ASP A 66 -21.79 2.29 2.71
N GLN A 67 -21.64 2.24 1.37
CA GLN A 67 -22.81 2.00 0.47
C GLN A 67 -22.70 0.85 -0.55
N GLY A 68 -21.51 0.28 -0.80
CA GLY A 68 -21.37 -0.87 -1.71
C GLY A 68 -21.72 -2.23 -1.08
N ASP A 69 -21.45 -2.38 0.21
CA ASP A 69 -21.37 -3.66 0.92
C ASP A 69 -22.64 -4.51 0.87
N ALA A 70 -23.80 -3.91 1.16
CA ALA A 70 -25.07 -4.65 1.25
C ALA A 70 -25.46 -5.30 -0.08
N LYS A 71 -25.06 -4.72 -1.21
CA LYS A 71 -25.30 -5.30 -2.55
C LYS A 71 -24.29 -6.40 -2.89
N ARG A 72 -23.03 -6.23 -2.50
CA ARG A 72 -21.94 -7.18 -2.80
C ARG A 72 -22.06 -8.48 -1.99
N ARG A 73 -22.49 -8.42 -0.73
CA ARG A 73 -22.74 -9.58 0.16
C ARG A 73 -23.78 -10.60 -0.36
N HIS A 74 -24.48 -10.29 -1.45
CA HIS A 74 -25.46 -11.17 -2.08
C HIS A 74 -25.07 -11.64 -3.51
N LEU A 75 -23.93 -11.21 -4.04
CA LEU A 75 -23.42 -11.75 -5.30
C LEU A 75 -22.69 -13.08 -5.05
N PRO A 76 -22.83 -14.07 -5.95
CA PRO A 76 -21.95 -15.24 -5.94
C PRO A 76 -20.47 -14.81 -6.09
N LYS A 77 -19.53 -15.66 -5.66
CA LYS A 77 -18.10 -15.37 -5.87
C LYS A 77 -17.79 -15.36 -7.37
N GLY A 78 -17.41 -14.21 -7.90
CA GLY A 78 -16.92 -14.07 -9.28
C GLY A 78 -15.39 -14.11 -9.34
N GLU A 79 -14.81 -14.77 -10.33
CA GLU A 79 -13.36 -14.87 -10.52
C GLU A 79 -12.97 -14.85 -12.00
N ILE A 80 -11.86 -14.19 -12.36
CA ILE A 80 -11.25 -14.30 -13.70
C ILE A 80 -9.91 -15.04 -13.58
N THR A 81 -9.78 -16.18 -14.25
CA THR A 81 -8.55 -16.99 -14.20
C THR A 81 -7.40 -16.34 -14.95
N PRO A 82 -6.13 -16.75 -14.70
CA PRO A 82 -4.97 -16.32 -15.49
C PRO A 82 -5.09 -16.61 -17.00
N ARG A 83 -5.98 -17.52 -17.41
CA ARG A 83 -6.25 -17.87 -18.82
C ARG A 83 -7.40 -17.08 -19.45
N GLY A 84 -8.04 -16.19 -18.69
CA GLY A 84 -9.20 -15.41 -19.15
C GLY A 84 -10.52 -16.16 -19.14
N ASP A 85 -10.63 -17.24 -18.36
CA ASP A 85 -11.93 -17.88 -18.11
C ASP A 85 -12.66 -17.14 -16.98
N LEU A 86 -13.96 -16.88 -17.15
CA LEU A 86 -14.82 -16.33 -16.08
C LEU A 86 -15.42 -17.49 -15.28
N LEU A 87 -15.26 -17.46 -13.96
CA LEU A 87 -15.89 -18.39 -13.02
C LEU A 87 -16.91 -17.63 -12.15
N ILE A 88 -18.07 -18.23 -11.94
CA ILE A 88 -19.11 -17.75 -11.02
C ILE A 88 -19.46 -18.91 -10.09
N ASP A 89 -19.29 -18.73 -8.78
CA ASP A 89 -19.47 -19.82 -7.80
C ASP A 89 -18.61 -21.07 -8.16
N GLY A 90 -17.37 -20.82 -8.58
CA GLY A 90 -16.42 -21.84 -9.07
C GLY A 90 -16.78 -22.48 -10.43
N LYS A 91 -17.93 -22.16 -11.04
CA LYS A 91 -18.39 -22.74 -12.30
C LYS A 91 -17.98 -21.86 -13.48
N ALA A 92 -17.39 -22.45 -14.52
CA ALA A 92 -16.99 -21.71 -15.71
C ALA A 92 -18.21 -21.24 -16.53
N VAL A 93 -18.22 -19.96 -16.88
CA VAL A 93 -19.18 -19.37 -17.82
C VAL A 93 -18.74 -19.69 -19.25
N ALA A 94 -19.70 -20.04 -20.11
CA ALA A 94 -19.43 -20.30 -21.52
C ALA A 94 -19.07 -18.99 -22.23
N ILE A 95 -17.84 -18.90 -22.76
CA ILE A 95 -17.31 -17.71 -23.42
C ILE A 95 -16.59 -18.03 -24.74
N ASP A 96 -16.72 -17.12 -25.71
CA ASP A 96 -15.99 -17.16 -26.98
C ASP A 96 -14.57 -16.57 -26.88
N ALA A 97 -13.85 -16.54 -28.01
CA ALA A 97 -12.49 -16.01 -28.11
C ALA A 97 -12.40 -14.47 -28.09
N GLY A 98 -13.49 -13.75 -28.37
CA GLY A 98 -13.60 -12.30 -28.17
C GLY A 98 -13.77 -11.97 -26.69
N GLN A 99 -14.75 -12.57 -26.03
CA GLN A 99 -15.04 -12.41 -24.61
C GLN A 99 -13.83 -12.79 -23.74
N ARG A 100 -13.13 -13.90 -24.07
CA ARG A 100 -11.88 -14.28 -23.36
C ARG A 100 -10.77 -13.23 -23.48
N ARG A 101 -10.63 -12.54 -24.63
CA ARG A 101 -9.68 -11.43 -24.76
C ARG A 101 -10.09 -10.24 -23.89
N GLN A 102 -11.37 -9.85 -23.90
CA GLN A 102 -11.87 -8.78 -23.03
C GLN A 102 -11.66 -9.08 -21.53
N LEU A 103 -11.83 -10.34 -21.11
CA LEU A 103 -11.53 -10.80 -19.74
C LEU A 103 -10.04 -10.67 -19.38
N LEU A 104 -9.13 -11.04 -20.31
CA LEU A 104 -7.69 -10.86 -20.14
C LEU A 104 -7.30 -9.38 -20.09
N ASP A 105 -7.85 -8.55 -20.98
CA ASP A 105 -7.58 -7.11 -21.05
C ASP A 105 -8.04 -6.39 -19.77
N TYR A 106 -9.23 -6.73 -19.26
CA TYR A 106 -9.74 -6.22 -17.99
C TYR A 106 -8.86 -6.68 -16.81
N ARG A 107 -8.56 -7.98 -16.74
CA ARG A 107 -7.70 -8.56 -15.70
C ARG A 107 -6.32 -7.91 -15.66
N ALA A 108 -5.69 -7.68 -16.82
CA ALA A 108 -4.38 -7.03 -16.90
C ALA A 108 -4.40 -5.61 -16.31
N GLN A 109 -5.44 -4.82 -16.62
CA GLN A 109 -5.59 -3.46 -16.08
C GLN A 109 -5.81 -3.44 -14.57
N VAL A 110 -6.61 -4.37 -14.03
CA VAL A 110 -6.78 -4.51 -12.57
C VAL A 110 -5.46 -4.91 -11.90
N ILE A 111 -4.71 -5.85 -12.48
CA ILE A 111 -3.39 -6.27 -11.98
C ILE A 111 -2.39 -5.12 -11.98
N ASP A 112 -2.35 -4.29 -13.02
CA ASP A 112 -1.41 -3.15 -13.07
C ASP A 112 -1.77 -2.04 -12.08
N ILE A 113 -3.07 -1.85 -11.80
CA ILE A 113 -3.54 -1.00 -10.70
C ILE A 113 -3.11 -1.58 -9.35
N ALA A 114 -3.34 -2.88 -9.12
CA ALA A 114 -2.95 -3.55 -7.87
C ALA A 114 -1.43 -3.51 -7.65
N ARG A 115 -0.62 -3.73 -8.69
CA ARG A 115 0.85 -3.55 -8.67
C ARG A 115 1.25 -2.13 -8.29
N THR A 116 0.58 -1.11 -8.84
CA THR A 116 0.82 0.30 -8.50
C THR A 116 0.49 0.56 -7.03
N GLY A 117 -0.62 -0.01 -6.53
CA GLY A 117 -0.98 0.00 -5.11
C GLY A 117 0.08 -0.67 -4.21
N LEU A 118 0.58 -1.85 -4.59
CA LEU A 118 1.66 -2.54 -3.85
C LEU A 118 2.97 -1.74 -3.85
N VAL A 119 3.33 -1.05 -4.94
CA VAL A 119 4.51 -0.15 -4.97
C VAL A 119 4.30 1.05 -4.04
N ALA A 120 3.09 1.63 -4.01
CA ALA A 120 2.76 2.72 -3.10
C ALA A 120 2.78 2.28 -1.63
N GLY A 121 2.21 1.11 -1.32
CA GLY A 121 2.17 0.53 0.02
C GLY A 121 3.57 0.18 0.56
N GLU A 122 4.42 -0.47 -0.24
CA GLU A 122 5.80 -0.77 0.16
C GLU A 122 6.57 0.50 0.53
N LYS A 123 6.49 1.53 -0.32
CA LYS A 123 7.18 2.80 -0.06
C LYS A 123 6.62 3.53 1.16
N ALA A 124 5.31 3.47 1.39
CA ALA A 124 4.69 4.02 2.59
C ALA A 124 5.16 3.30 3.87
N ALA A 125 5.26 1.97 3.83
CA ALA A 125 5.80 1.18 4.95
C ALA A 125 7.29 1.46 5.20
N MET A 126 8.10 1.60 4.14
CA MET A 126 9.52 2.01 4.27
C MET A 126 9.66 3.40 4.91
N LEU A 127 8.85 4.38 4.50
CA LEU A 127 8.83 5.72 5.12
C LEU A 127 8.41 5.68 6.59
N ALA A 128 7.52 4.77 6.98
CA ALA A 128 7.15 4.57 8.38
C ALA A 128 8.33 4.04 9.21
N ILE A 129 9.12 3.10 8.68
CA ILE A 129 10.35 2.61 9.33
C ILE A 129 11.44 3.70 9.39
N GLU A 130 11.55 4.56 8.39
CA GLU A 130 12.45 5.72 8.43
C GLU A 130 12.01 6.75 9.49
N ALA A 131 10.71 6.90 9.74
CA ALA A 131 10.17 7.77 10.78
C ALA A 131 10.34 7.22 12.21
N THR A 132 10.57 5.91 12.39
CA THR A 132 10.84 5.29 13.71
C THR A 132 12.33 5.23 14.07
N ASP A 133 13.23 5.68 13.20
CA ASP A 133 14.67 5.69 13.48
C ASP A 133 15.01 6.45 14.78
N VAL A 134 15.89 5.86 15.59
CA VAL A 134 16.27 6.29 16.95
C VAL A 134 16.90 7.69 16.95
N SER A 135 17.49 8.11 15.82
CA SER A 135 17.98 9.46 15.59
C SER A 135 16.86 10.52 15.73
N LEU A 136 15.66 10.19 15.25
CA LEU A 136 14.45 11.02 15.29
C LEU A 136 13.78 10.92 16.67
N PHE A 137 13.78 9.73 17.28
CA PHE A 137 13.30 9.54 18.65
C PHE A 137 14.04 10.43 19.66
N ARG A 138 15.36 10.63 19.46
CA ARG A 138 16.17 11.58 20.24
C ARG A 138 15.74 13.05 20.09
N LEU A 139 15.17 13.44 18.95
CA LEU A 139 14.60 14.78 18.74
C LEU A 139 13.20 14.89 19.39
N ILE A 140 12.38 13.84 19.31
CA ILE A 140 11.05 13.78 19.93
C ILE A 140 11.14 13.96 21.46
N VAL A 141 12.08 13.26 22.12
CA VAL A 141 12.33 13.40 23.57
C VAL A 141 12.98 14.76 23.93
N GLY A 142 13.53 15.47 22.94
CA GLY A 142 14.13 16.81 23.10
C GLY A 142 13.16 18.00 22.90
N GLY A 143 12.04 17.81 22.18
CA GLY A 143 10.93 18.76 22.12
C GLY A 143 10.31 19.00 20.73
N LEU A 144 9.05 19.47 20.75
CA LEU A 144 8.24 19.96 19.61
C LEU A 144 7.79 18.89 18.58
N SER A 145 6.91 17.99 19.02
CA SER A 145 6.24 16.95 18.22
C SER A 145 5.59 17.42 16.93
N GLY A 146 4.93 18.60 16.92
CA GLY A 146 4.25 19.14 15.73
C GLY A 146 5.18 19.60 14.58
N SER A 147 6.50 19.55 14.75
CA SER A 147 7.45 19.76 13.65
C SER A 147 7.73 18.49 12.84
N LEU A 148 7.62 17.32 13.49
CA LEU A 148 7.81 16.01 12.87
C LEU A 148 6.59 15.61 12.03
N GLU A 149 5.40 15.77 12.58
CA GLU A 149 4.11 15.46 11.94
C GLU A 149 4.02 16.08 10.55
N ARG A 150 4.16 17.41 10.44
CA ARG A 150 4.22 18.16 9.18
C ARG A 150 5.34 17.72 8.23
N LYS A 151 6.46 17.20 8.75
CA LYS A 151 7.56 16.67 7.90
C LYS A 151 7.20 15.30 7.34
N VAL A 152 6.50 14.47 8.10
CA VAL A 152 5.95 13.18 7.63
C VAL A 152 4.84 13.43 6.62
N GLU A 153 3.86 14.29 6.90
CA GLU A 153 2.83 14.74 5.95
C GLU A 153 3.43 15.22 4.62
N ALA A 154 4.37 16.18 4.67
CA ALA A 154 5.01 16.71 3.47
C ALA A 154 5.81 15.65 2.71
N THR A 155 6.37 14.65 3.41
CA THR A 155 7.05 13.52 2.78
C THR A 155 6.04 12.58 2.10
N VAL A 156 4.92 12.25 2.76
CA VAL A 156 3.84 11.43 2.17
C VAL A 156 3.20 12.11 0.96
N GLN A 157 2.92 13.41 1.04
CA GLN A 157 2.38 14.19 -0.09
C GLN A 157 3.37 14.28 -1.26
N ARG A 158 4.68 14.36 -0.99
CA ARG A 158 5.72 14.42 -2.03
C ARG A 158 6.04 13.06 -2.63
N GLU A 159 6.06 12.00 -1.82
CA GLU A 159 6.60 10.68 -2.19
C GLU A 159 5.54 9.64 -2.55
N ILE A 160 4.34 9.71 -1.95
CA ILE A 160 3.27 8.70 -2.08
C ILE A 160 2.12 9.20 -2.94
N GLN A 161 1.64 10.43 -2.71
CA GLN A 161 0.49 11.00 -3.46
C GLN A 161 0.63 10.88 -5.00
N PRO A 162 1.80 11.13 -5.64
CA PRO A 162 1.91 11.01 -7.09
C PRO A 162 1.64 9.59 -7.62
N MET A 163 1.99 8.56 -6.83
CA MET A 163 1.76 7.15 -7.18
C MET A 163 0.29 6.76 -7.02
N VAL A 164 -0.39 7.27 -5.99
CA VAL A 164 -1.83 7.07 -5.81
C VAL A 164 -2.63 7.78 -6.91
N LEU A 165 -2.25 9.00 -7.27
CA LEU A 165 -2.85 9.72 -8.41
C LEU A 165 -2.60 9.02 -9.76
N GLN A 166 -1.51 8.27 -9.91
CA GLN A 166 -1.27 7.44 -11.10
C GLN A 166 -2.33 6.33 -11.25
N ILE A 167 -2.88 5.81 -10.14
CA ILE A 167 -3.98 4.84 -10.17
C ILE A 167 -5.25 5.49 -10.72
N CYS A 168 -5.62 6.69 -10.23
CA CYS A 168 -6.78 7.43 -10.74
C CYS A 168 -6.75 7.61 -12.26
N ARG A 169 -5.57 7.87 -12.84
CA ARG A 169 -5.38 8.03 -14.30
C ARG A 169 -5.57 6.75 -15.11
N ARG A 170 -5.61 5.58 -14.49
CA ARG A 170 -5.92 4.29 -15.13
C ARG A 170 -7.42 3.96 -15.10
N LEU A 171 -8.19 4.56 -14.18
CA LEU A 171 -9.61 4.25 -14.00
C LEU A 171 -10.50 4.50 -15.24
N PRO A 172 -10.28 5.52 -16.10
CA PRO A 172 -11.07 5.68 -17.32
C PRO A 172 -10.98 4.45 -18.23
N GLN A 173 -9.75 3.96 -18.48
CA GLN A 173 -9.50 2.81 -19.33
C GLN A 173 -10.06 1.52 -18.71
N LEU A 174 -9.85 1.34 -17.40
CA LEU A 174 -10.40 0.20 -16.66
C LEU A 174 -11.93 0.16 -16.75
N ARG A 175 -12.59 1.31 -16.57
CA ARG A 175 -14.04 1.46 -16.69
C ARG A 175 -14.51 1.11 -18.09
N ASP A 176 -13.89 1.65 -19.13
CA ASP A 176 -14.30 1.36 -20.52
C ASP A 176 -14.15 -0.13 -20.84
N SER A 177 -13.08 -0.77 -20.36
CA SER A 177 -12.90 -2.23 -20.45
C SER A 177 -13.97 -3.00 -19.68
N GLN A 178 -14.32 -2.56 -18.46
CA GLN A 178 -15.37 -3.16 -17.64
C GLN A 178 -16.75 -3.06 -18.29
N GLN A 179 -17.09 -1.90 -18.87
CA GLN A 179 -18.38 -1.67 -19.55
C GLN A 179 -18.47 -2.45 -20.87
N ALA A 180 -17.37 -2.53 -21.64
CA ALA A 180 -17.31 -3.36 -22.85
C ALA A 180 -17.49 -4.86 -22.54
N LEU A 181 -16.93 -5.33 -21.42
CA LEU A 181 -17.10 -6.71 -20.95
C LEU A 181 -18.50 -6.95 -20.38
N ALA A 182 -19.08 -6.00 -19.64
CA ALA A 182 -20.46 -6.07 -19.17
C ALA A 182 -21.49 -6.08 -20.31
N ALA A 183 -21.19 -5.40 -21.42
CA ALA A 183 -22.02 -5.48 -22.62
C ALA A 183 -22.00 -6.89 -23.24
N SER A 184 -20.80 -7.48 -23.41
CA SER A 184 -20.60 -8.75 -24.11
C SER A 184 -20.82 -10.02 -23.28
N VAL A 185 -20.65 -9.97 -21.95
CA VAL A 185 -20.79 -11.11 -21.03
C VAL A 185 -21.86 -10.77 -19.97
N PRO A 186 -23.12 -11.23 -20.14
CA PRO A 186 -24.22 -10.93 -19.23
C PRO A 186 -23.94 -11.28 -17.76
N GLU A 187 -23.26 -12.39 -17.51
CA GLU A 187 -22.88 -12.91 -16.20
C GLU A 187 -21.89 -12.01 -15.47
N PHE A 188 -21.12 -11.19 -16.20
CA PHE A 188 -20.17 -10.25 -15.62
C PHE A 188 -20.82 -8.93 -15.14
N ARG A 189 -22.00 -8.57 -15.68
CA ARG A 189 -22.68 -7.29 -15.38
C ARG A 189 -22.83 -6.96 -13.89
N PRO A 190 -23.15 -7.90 -12.98
CA PRO A 190 -23.29 -7.57 -11.55
C PRO A 190 -22.00 -7.11 -10.89
N TYR A 191 -20.84 -7.46 -11.46
CA TYR A 191 -19.51 -7.10 -10.97
C TYR A 191 -18.93 -5.84 -11.64
N ALA A 192 -19.66 -5.27 -12.62
CA ALA A 192 -19.27 -4.07 -13.32
C ALA A 192 -19.64 -2.79 -12.52
N THR A 193 -19.00 -2.63 -11.36
CA THR A 193 -19.36 -1.61 -10.36
C THR A 193 -18.58 -0.31 -10.44
N LEU A 194 -17.61 -0.15 -11.34
CA LEU A 194 -16.82 1.09 -11.48
C LEU A 194 -17.62 2.07 -12.33
N ASP A 195 -18.15 3.11 -11.70
CA ASP A 195 -19.03 4.06 -12.37
C ASP A 195 -18.28 5.31 -12.88
N ARG A 196 -19.02 6.29 -13.40
CA ARG A 196 -18.43 7.52 -13.96
C ARG A 196 -17.94 8.46 -12.86
N ASP A 197 -18.66 8.52 -11.75
CA ASP A 197 -18.37 9.42 -10.64
C ASP A 197 -17.09 8.96 -9.94
N ASP A 198 -16.88 7.65 -9.75
CA ASP A 198 -15.61 7.08 -9.26
C ASP A 198 -14.40 7.62 -10.05
N VAL A 199 -14.50 7.63 -11.38
CA VAL A 199 -13.44 8.07 -12.29
C VAL A 199 -13.21 9.58 -12.20
N GLU A 200 -14.27 10.38 -12.26
CA GLU A 200 -14.19 11.85 -12.25
C GLU A 200 -13.76 12.41 -10.89
N ASN A 201 -14.05 11.68 -9.80
CA ASN A 201 -13.84 12.13 -8.44
C ASN A 201 -12.50 11.66 -7.83
N CYS A 202 -11.93 10.54 -8.30
CA CYS A 202 -10.76 9.90 -7.70
C CYS A 202 -9.61 10.86 -7.33
N GLU A 203 -9.08 11.65 -8.28
CA GLU A 203 -7.93 12.52 -7.97
C GLU A 203 -8.27 13.62 -6.95
N ARG A 204 -9.52 14.09 -6.89
CA ARG A 204 -9.96 15.11 -5.93
C ARG A 204 -10.13 14.50 -4.54
N ASP A 205 -10.76 13.34 -4.47
CA ASP A 205 -11.07 12.69 -3.20
C ASP A 205 -9.77 12.17 -2.54
N ILE A 206 -8.83 11.60 -3.31
CA ILE A 206 -7.48 11.29 -2.82
C ILE A 206 -6.75 12.54 -2.28
N ARG A 207 -6.76 13.67 -3.01
CA ARG A 207 -6.14 14.92 -2.52
C ARG A 207 -6.78 15.42 -1.23
N LYS A 208 -8.10 15.26 -1.09
CA LYS A 208 -8.83 15.65 0.11
C LYS A 208 -8.46 14.78 1.30
N ASP A 209 -8.42 13.46 1.11
CA ASP A 209 -8.14 12.50 2.19
C ASP A 209 -6.68 12.59 2.67
N MET A 210 -5.75 12.99 1.78
CA MET A 210 -4.34 13.27 2.11
C MET A 210 -4.06 14.70 2.63
N ALA A 211 -5.10 15.53 2.75
CA ALA A 211 -5.04 16.89 3.31
C ALA A 211 -5.95 17.09 4.54
N ALA A 212 -6.78 16.09 4.86
CA ALA A 212 -7.61 16.03 6.06
C ALA A 212 -6.99 15.18 7.19
N ARG A 213 -5.71 14.81 7.02
CA ARG A 213 -4.84 14.06 7.93
C ARG A 213 -3.51 14.78 8.01
#